data_AF-A0A934W6E7-F1
#
_entry.id   AF-A0A934W6E7-F1
#
_cell.length_a   1.000
_cell.length_b   1.000
_cell.length_c   1.000
_cell.angle_alpha   90.00
_cell.angle_beta   90.00
_cell.angle_gamma   90.00
#
_symmetry.space_group_name_H-M   'P 1'
#
loop_
_entity.id
_entity.type
_entity.pdbx_description
1 polymer ?
#
loop_
_entity_poly.entity_id
_entity_poly.type
_entity_poly.pdbx_seq_one_letter_code
_entity_poly.pdbx_strand_id
1 'polypeptide(L)'
;MKLRLRDALRLKPFDESAESGSAMFVYYSSPSLMVGAVVTVLLAVAAAGLAIAGFSQAMDTIYAGLGVGAITTGLEWNAGLKARSLNHLFLVLLVLGALAVSRAVFG
;
A
#
# COMPACT_ATOMS: atom_id res chain seq x y z
N MET A 1 -0.87 -24.96 0.70
CA MET A 1 -0.61 -24.09 1.87
C MET A 1 -1.73 -23.06 1.95
N LYS A 2 -2.55 -23.03 3.02
CA LYS A 2 -3.66 -22.06 3.16
C LYS A 2 -3.12 -20.75 3.75
N LEU A 3 -2.76 -19.80 2.89
CA LEU A 3 -2.43 -18.43 3.32
C LEU A 3 -3.73 -17.71 3.72
N ARG A 4 -3.81 -17.24 4.97
CA ARG A 4 -4.92 -16.37 5.41
C ARG A 4 -4.59 -14.94 5.01
N LEU A 5 -5.61 -14.12 4.75
CA LEU A 5 -5.43 -12.71 4.36
C LEU A 5 -4.55 -11.94 5.37
N ARG A 6 -4.77 -12.16 6.67
CA ARG A 6 -3.96 -11.57 7.74
C ARG A 6 -2.47 -11.96 7.67
N ASP A 7 -2.18 -13.16 7.20
CA ASP A 7 -0.81 -13.67 7.08
C ASP A 7 -0.19 -13.08 5.80
N ALA A 8 -0.99 -12.90 4.74
CA ALA A 8 -0.59 -12.21 3.51
C ALA A 8 -0.25 -10.72 3.74
N LEU A 9 -1.02 -10.03 4.59
CA LEU A 9 -0.76 -8.63 4.95
C LEU A 9 0.49 -8.44 5.82
N ARG A 10 1.03 -9.53 6.39
CA ARG A 10 2.28 -9.53 7.16
C ARG A 10 3.49 -9.95 6.33
N LEU A 11 3.29 -10.29 5.05
CA LEU A 11 4.38 -10.65 4.17
C LEU A 11 5.26 -9.43 3.93
N LYS A 12 6.54 -9.60 4.28
CA LYS A 12 7.63 -8.69 3.95
C LYS A 12 8.67 -9.48 3.15
N PRO A 13 8.46 -9.64 1.84
CA PRO A 13 9.35 -10.44 1.00
C PRO A 13 10.78 -9.88 0.92
N PHE A 14 10.97 -8.59 1.21
CA PHE A 14 12.27 -7.92 1.20
C PHE A 14 12.74 -7.64 2.63
N ASP A 15 14.00 -7.94 2.94
CA ASP A 15 14.56 -7.77 4.28
C ASP A 15 14.84 -6.29 4.61
N GLU A 16 14.14 -5.75 5.61
CA GLU A 16 14.29 -4.37 6.10
C GLU A 16 15.31 -4.23 7.25
N SER A 17 16.00 -5.30 7.65
CA SER A 17 16.87 -5.31 8.84
C SER A 17 17.91 -4.18 8.85
N ALA A 18 18.58 -3.96 7.71
CA ALA A 18 19.58 -2.91 7.52
C ALA A 18 18.99 -1.48 7.50
N GLU A 19 17.69 -1.35 7.24
CA GLU A 19 16.99 -0.06 7.11
C GLU A 19 16.22 0.31 8.39
N SER A 20 16.04 -0.63 9.31
CA SER A 20 15.22 -0.45 10.52
C SER A 20 15.63 0.76 11.37
N GLY A 21 16.94 1.03 11.49
CA GLY A 21 17.49 2.16 12.25
C GLY A 21 17.35 3.52 11.55
N SER A 22 17.42 3.56 10.21
CA SER A 22 17.31 4.81 9.44
C SER A 22 15.88 5.15 9.06
N ALA A 23 15.00 4.15 8.94
CA ALA A 23 13.65 4.34 8.45
C ALA A 23 12.80 5.22 9.38
N MET A 24 12.96 5.10 10.71
CA MET A 24 12.25 5.98 11.65
C MET A 24 12.66 7.44 11.44
N PHE A 25 13.96 7.71 11.34
CA PHE A 25 14.48 9.06 11.09
C PHE A 25 13.97 9.67 9.77
N VAL A 26 13.94 8.89 8.70
CA VAL A 26 13.45 9.33 7.38
C VAL A 26 11.96 9.72 7.43
N TYR A 27 11.11 8.96 8.13
CA TYR A 27 9.69 9.30 8.25
C TYR A 27 9.43 10.49 9.17
N TYR A 28 10.21 10.64 10.25
CA TYR A 28 10.11 11.83 11.11
C TYR A 28 10.60 13.10 10.41
N SER A 29 11.64 12.99 9.60
CA SER A 29 12.22 14.13 8.86
C SER A 29 11.45 14.48 7.59
N SER A 30 10.56 13.60 7.11
CA SER A 30 9.80 13.80 5.88
C SER A 30 8.28 13.63 6.11
N PRO A 31 7.55 14.73 6.42
CA PRO A 31 6.11 14.69 6.60
C PRO A 31 5.35 14.17 5.37
N SER A 32 5.87 14.40 4.17
CA SER A 32 5.25 13.94 2.92
C SER A 32 5.20 12.42 2.79
N LEU A 33 6.24 11.71 3.26
CA LEU A 33 6.26 10.24 3.29
C LEU A 33 5.20 9.68 4.23
N MET A 34 5.08 10.26 5.42
CA MET A 34 4.08 9.84 6.40
C MET A 34 2.66 10.11 5.87
N VAL A 35 2.43 11.28 5.29
CA VAL A 35 1.14 11.62 4.67
C VAL A 35 0.83 10.68 3.52
N GLY A 36 1.78 10.40 2.63
CA GLY A 36 1.59 9.49 1.49
C GLY A 36 1.19 8.08 1.93
N ALA A 37 1.86 7.53 2.94
CA ALA A 37 1.54 6.21 3.49
C ALA A 37 0.13 6.18 4.11
N VAL A 38 -0.23 7.20 4.90
CA VAL A 38 -1.57 7.31 5.52
C VAL A 38 -2.66 7.46 4.46
N VAL A 39 -2.46 8.33 3.48
CA VAL A 39 -3.42 8.55 2.38
C VAL A 39 -3.63 7.27 1.58
N THR A 40 -2.56 6.51 1.31
CA THR A 40 -2.66 5.23 0.59
C THR A 40 -3.55 4.23 1.34
N VAL A 41 -3.39 4.13 2.66
CA VAL A 41 -4.23 3.27 3.50
C VAL A 41 -5.69 3.75 3.51
N LEU A 42 -5.93 5.05 3.66
CA LEU A 42 -7.28 5.61 3.63
C LEU A 42 -7.99 5.35 2.30
N LEU A 43 -7.27 5.50 1.18
CA LEU A 43 -7.81 5.20 -0.15
C LEU A 43 -8.12 3.71 -0.31
N ALA A 44 -7.28 2.81 0.20
CA ALA A 44 -7.57 1.37 0.18
C ALA A 44 -8.83 1.02 0.99
N VAL A 45 -9.01 1.62 2.17
CA VAL A 45 -10.22 1.42 3.00
C VAL A 45 -11.45 2.01 2.33
N ALA A 46 -11.36 3.22 1.77
CA ALA A 46 -12.45 3.85 1.04
C ALA A 46 -12.86 3.03 -0.20
N ALA A 47 -11.87 2.54 -0.96
CA ALA A 47 -12.09 1.65 -2.09
C ALA A 47 -12.82 0.37 -1.68
N ALA A 48 -12.44 -0.25 -0.55
CA ALA A 48 -13.12 -1.43 -0.04
C ALA A 48 -14.58 -1.13 0.34
N GLY A 49 -14.83 -0.02 1.04
CA GLY A 49 -16.20 0.40 1.40
C GLY A 49 -17.06 0.68 0.18
N LEU A 50 -16.52 1.39 -0.82
CA LEU A 50 -17.21 1.68 -2.07
C LEU A 50 -17.48 0.42 -2.89
N ALA A 51 -16.54 -0.53 -2.91
CA ALA A 51 -16.72 -1.81 -3.60
C ALA A 51 -17.82 -2.65 -2.95
N ILE A 52 -17.86 -2.73 -1.61
CA ILE A 52 -18.91 -3.45 -0.87
C ILE A 52 -20.29 -2.85 -1.12
N ALA A 53 -20.37 -1.51 -1.22
CA ALA A 53 -21.62 -0.81 -1.49
C ALA A 53 -22.01 -0.76 -2.99
N GLY A 54 -21.22 -1.37 -3.87
CA GLY A 54 -21.52 -1.44 -5.32
C GLY A 54 -21.31 -0.14 -6.09
N PHE A 55 -20.67 0.88 -5.51
CA PHE A 55 -20.46 2.17 -6.16
C PHE A 55 -19.42 2.08 -7.29
N SER A 56 -19.67 2.74 -8.43
CA SER A 56 -18.76 2.76 -9.58
C SER A 56 -17.39 3.39 -9.28
N GLN A 57 -17.36 4.33 -8.34
CA GLN A 57 -16.18 5.09 -7.91
C GLN A 57 -15.12 4.25 -7.18
N ALA A 58 -15.40 2.98 -6.86
CA ALA A 58 -14.42 2.12 -6.21
C ALA A 58 -13.15 1.92 -7.07
N MET A 59 -13.31 1.80 -8.39
CA MET A 59 -12.17 1.67 -9.32
C MET A 59 -11.32 2.94 -9.37
N ASP A 60 -11.96 4.12 -9.45
CA ASP A 60 -11.25 5.40 -9.44
C ASP A 60 -10.45 5.57 -8.15
N THR A 61 -11.03 5.16 -7.02
CA THR A 61 -10.37 5.20 -5.71
C THR A 61 -9.20 4.22 -5.64
N ILE A 62 -9.31 3.05 -6.27
CA ILE A 62 -8.21 2.07 -6.39
C ILE A 62 -7.07 2.65 -7.23
N TYR A 63 -7.35 3.27 -8.38
CA TYR A 63 -6.32 3.90 -9.20
C TYR A 63 -5.64 5.07 -8.50
N ALA A 64 -6.40 5.89 -7.76
CA ALA A 64 -5.85 6.95 -6.94
C ALA A 64 -4.91 6.38 -5.85
N GLY A 65 -5.35 5.32 -5.15
CA GLY A 65 -4.54 4.63 -4.13
C GLY A 65 -3.25 4.06 -4.70
N LEU A 66 -3.31 3.48 -5.91
CA LEU A 66 -2.14 2.96 -6.60
C LEU A 66 -1.15 4.08 -6.95
N GLY A 67 -1.65 5.21 -7.46
CA GLY A 67 -0.83 6.37 -7.78
C GLY A 67 -0.11 6.95 -6.56
N VAL A 68 -0.83 7.17 -5.45
CA VAL A 68 -0.23 7.68 -4.21
C VAL A 68 0.78 6.67 -3.63
N GLY A 69 0.45 5.37 -3.64
CA GLY A 69 1.35 4.32 -3.18
C GLY A 69 2.64 4.26 -4.01
N ALA A 70 2.55 4.39 -5.34
CA ALA A 70 3.71 4.43 -6.23
C ALA A 70 4.59 5.66 -5.98
N ILE A 71 4.00 6.84 -5.81
CA ILE A 71 4.74 8.06 -5.47
C ILE A 71 5.46 7.90 -4.13
N THR A 72 4.75 7.40 -3.11
CA THR A 72 5.32 7.21 -1.76
C THR A 72 6.46 6.20 -1.78
N THR A 73 6.29 5.09 -2.52
CA THR A 73 7.35 4.10 -2.77
C THR A 73 8.58 4.74 -3.42
N GLY A 74 8.39 5.57 -4.45
CA GLY A 74 9.50 6.25 -5.13
C GLY A 74 10.27 7.20 -4.21
N LEU A 75 9.56 7.90 -3.33
CA LEU A 75 10.17 8.75 -2.31
C LEU A 75 10.96 7.94 -1.27
N GLU A 76 10.42 6.81 -0.79
CA GLU A 76 11.11 5.91 0.13
C GLU A 76 12.38 5.33 -0.50
N TRP A 77 12.30 4.92 -1.77
CA TRP A 77 13.45 4.44 -2.53
C TRP A 77 14.55 5.50 -2.64
N ASN A 78 14.17 6.74 -2.98
CA ASN A 78 15.11 7.85 -3.09
C ASN A 78 15.74 8.23 -1.74
N ALA A 79 15.02 8.04 -0.64
CA ALA A 79 15.53 8.23 0.72
C ALA A 79 16.46 7.08 1.19
N GLY A 80 16.76 6.10 0.33
CA GLY A 80 17.64 4.98 0.64
C GLY A 80 16.95 3.79 1.33
N LEU A 81 15.62 3.81 1.47
CA LEU A 81 14.82 2.74 2.06
C LEU A 81 14.32 1.78 0.96
N LYS A 82 15.24 1.07 0.32
CA LYS A 82 14.95 0.24 -0.87
C LYS A 82 14.16 -1.01 -0.54
N ALA A 83 14.51 -1.74 0.51
CA ALA A 83 13.76 -2.94 0.91
C ALA A 83 12.36 -2.56 1.42
N ARG A 84 12.26 -1.49 2.22
CA ARG A 84 10.97 -0.98 2.68
C ARG A 84 10.08 -0.51 1.52
N SER A 85 10.62 0.27 0.58
CA SER A 85 9.83 0.72 -0.57
C SER A 85 9.30 -0.46 -1.40
N LEU A 86 10.09 -1.50 -1.61
CA LEU A 86 9.62 -2.71 -2.28
C LEU A 86 8.52 -3.43 -1.49
N ASN A 87 8.63 -3.53 -0.16
CA ASN A 87 7.57 -4.10 0.69
C ASN A 87 6.30 -3.24 0.68
N HIS A 88 6.43 -1.90 0.68
CA HIS A 88 5.31 -0.98 0.59
C HIS A 88 4.58 -1.17 -0.74
N LEU A 89 5.31 -1.14 -1.87
CA LEU A 89 4.73 -1.38 -3.19
C LEU A 89 4.07 -2.75 -3.28
N PHE A 90 4.70 -3.78 -2.74
CA PHE A 90 4.13 -5.13 -2.69
C PHE A 90 2.78 -5.15 -1.97
N LEU A 91 2.68 -4.52 -0.80
CA LEU A 91 1.43 -4.44 -0.04
C LEU A 91 0.36 -3.62 -0.77
N VAL A 92 0.73 -2.51 -1.39
CA VAL A 92 -0.20 -1.68 -2.19
C VAL A 92 -0.79 -2.51 -3.33
N LEU A 93 0.04 -3.21 -4.10
CA LEU A 93 -0.39 -4.05 -5.20
C LEU A 93 -1.25 -5.23 -4.71
N LEU A 94 -0.87 -5.86 -3.60
CA LEU A 94 -1.61 -6.99 -3.04
C LEU A 94 -3.01 -6.57 -2.58
N VAL A 95 -3.13 -5.46 -1.84
CA VAL A 95 -4.41 -4.98 -1.31
C VAL A 95 -5.30 -4.45 -2.42
N LEU A 96 -4.80 -3.50 -3.22
CA LEU A 96 -5.60 -2.88 -4.27
C LEU A 96 -5.92 -3.85 -5.40
N GLY A 97 -4.99 -4.75 -5.73
CA GLY A 97 -5.23 -5.84 -6.69
C GLY A 97 -6.30 -6.82 -6.19
N ALA A 98 -6.27 -7.21 -4.90
CA ALA A 98 -7.33 -8.04 -4.33
C ALA A 98 -8.70 -7.34 -4.39
N LEU A 99 -8.76 -6.04 -4.10
CA LEU A 99 -9.98 -5.25 -4.22
C LEU A 99 -10.48 -5.17 -5.67
N ALA A 100 -9.59 -4.93 -6.63
CA ALA A 100 -9.92 -4.90 -8.04
C ALA A 100 -10.49 -6.23 -8.54
N VAL A 101 -9.85 -7.35 -8.19
CA VAL A 101 -10.34 -8.70 -8.52
C VAL A 101 -11.68 -8.97 -7.84
N SER A 102 -11.85 -8.61 -6.57
CA SER A 102 -13.11 -8.82 -5.86
C SER A 102 -14.29 -8.12 -6.55
N ARG A 103 -14.09 -6.88 -7.02
CA ARG A 103 -15.10 -6.17 -7.80
C ARG A 103 -15.39 -6.84 -9.14
N ALA A 104 -14.36 -7.31 -9.86
CA ALA A 104 -14.57 -7.97 -11.14
C ALA A 104 -15.33 -9.30 -11.05
N VAL A 105 -15.30 -9.95 -9.87
CA VAL A 105 -15.95 -11.25 -9.64
C VAL A 105 -17.35 -11.11 -9.04
N PHE A 106 -17.59 -10.10 -8.19
CA PHE A 106 -18.83 -9.93 -7.43
C PHE A 106 -19.68 -8.72 -7.81
N GLY A 107 -19.17 -7.83 -8.67
CA GLY A 107 -19.83 -6.60 -9.12
C GLY A 107 -20.45 -6.70 -10.51
#